data_AF-A0A5B0QCS3-F1
#
_entry.id   AF-A0A5B0QCS3-F1
#
_cell.length_a   1.000
_cell.length_b   1.000
_cell.length_c   1.000
_cell.angle_alpha   90.00
_cell.angle_beta   90.00
_cell.angle_gamma   90.00
#
_symmetry.space_group_name_H-M   'P 1'
#
loop_
_entity.id
_entity.type
_entity.pdbx_description
1 polymer ?
#
loop_
_entity_poly.entity_id
_entity_poly.type
_entity_poly.pdbx_seq_one_letter_code
_entity_poly.pdbx_strand_id
1 'polypeptide(L)'
;MNSFQKIFITFALVGLIIGLLSGQAAARQVQCDYHFAPLDGVNAGKGSCISSANTGQDNYCSLDTCGVRATPTTYIHWNNVQYIQCEGIPKVFVQQYFRYTTYVSAQDKFNGKFYKCSYQPAQNTYYISCNCP
;
A
#
# COMPACT_ATOMS: atom_id res chain seq x y z
N MET A 1 -16.04 26.51 41.22
CA MET A 1 -16.52 25.66 40.10
C MET A 1 -17.69 24.84 40.58
N ASN A 2 -18.88 25.06 40.04
CA ASN A 2 -20.12 24.44 40.51
C ASN A 2 -20.27 23.03 39.92
N SER A 3 -20.91 22.10 40.65
CA SER A 3 -21.00 20.67 40.29
C SER A 3 -21.59 20.43 38.91
N PHE A 4 -22.51 21.28 38.47
CA PHE A 4 -23.13 21.24 37.14
C PHE A 4 -22.13 21.50 35.99
N GLN A 5 -21.16 22.40 36.18
CA GLN A 5 -20.14 22.67 35.16
C GLN A 5 -19.18 21.48 35.00
N LYS A 6 -18.85 20.79 36.09
CA LYS A 6 -18.01 19.58 36.04
C LYS A 6 -18.69 18.46 35.26
N ILE A 7 -19.98 18.24 35.49
CA ILE A 7 -20.77 17.20 34.82
C ILE A 7 -20.85 17.47 33.31
N PHE A 8 -21.18 18.69 32.91
CA PHE A 8 -21.25 19.08 31.50
C PHE A 8 -19.92 18.90 30.76
N ILE A 9 -18.80 19.26 31.39
CA ILE A 9 -17.46 19.06 30.81
C ILE A 9 -17.18 17.57 30.61
N THR A 10 -17.52 16.71 31.58
CA THR A 10 -17.31 15.27 31.46
C THR A 10 -18.16 14.66 30.35
N PHE A 11 -19.43 15.03 30.22
CA PHE A 11 -20.30 14.53 29.16
C PHE A 11 -19.85 15.00 27.76
N ALA A 12 -19.41 16.25 27.63
CA ALA A 12 -18.86 16.76 26.38
C ALA A 12 -17.57 16.02 25.97
N LEU A 13 -16.70 15.71 26.94
CA LEU A 13 -15.45 14.99 26.69
C LEU A 13 -15.70 13.55 26.23
N VAL A 14 -16.64 12.86 26.86
CA VAL A 14 -17.03 11.49 26.47
C VAL A 14 -17.67 11.49 25.08
N GLY A 15 -18.55 12.46 24.78
CA GLY A 15 -19.11 12.63 23.45
C GLY A 15 -18.05 12.89 22.37
N LEU A 16 -17.05 13.72 22.68
CA LEU A 16 -15.92 14.00 21.79
C LEU A 16 -15.08 12.74 21.53
N ILE A 17 -14.78 11.95 22.57
CA ILE A 17 -14.02 10.70 22.46
C ILE A 17 -14.77 9.66 21.62
N ILE A 18 -16.07 9.49 21.84
CA ILE A 18 -16.89 8.55 21.06
C ILE A 18 -16.96 9.00 19.60
N GLY A 19 -17.16 10.30 19.34
CA GLY A 19 -17.12 10.87 18.00
C GLY A 19 -15.78 10.62 17.29
N LEU A 20 -14.66 10.90 17.96
CA LEU A 20 -13.31 10.67 17.45
C LEU A 20 -13.03 9.19 17.14
N LEU A 21 -13.47 8.27 18.00
CA LEU A 21 -13.29 6.82 17.80
C LEU A 21 -14.20 6.29 16.69
N SER A 22 -15.42 6.79 16.56
CA SER A 22 -16.36 6.40 15.50
C SER A 22 -15.96 6.89 14.10
N GLY A 23 -15.10 7.91 14.03
CA GLY A 23 -14.55 8.44 12.77
C GLY A 23 -13.28 7.73 12.29
N GLN A 24 -12.70 6.82 13.08
CA GLN A 24 -11.57 6.01 12.62
C GLN A 24 -12.09 4.88 11.73
N ALA A 25 -12.23 5.16 10.43
CA ALA A 25 -12.40 4.10 9.44
C ALA A 25 -11.30 3.07 9.65
N ALA A 26 -11.69 1.83 9.98
CA ALA A 26 -10.74 0.76 10.21
C ALA A 26 -9.94 0.54 8.91
N ALA A 27 -8.63 0.77 8.95
CA ALA A 27 -7.80 0.59 7.78
C ALA A 27 -7.86 -0.87 7.33
N ARG A 28 -8.30 -1.10 6.10
CA ARG A 28 -8.39 -2.42 5.49
C ARG A 28 -7.11 -2.76 4.75
N GLN A 29 -6.65 -4.00 4.86
CA GLN A 29 -5.53 -4.46 4.06
C GLN A 29 -5.99 -4.75 2.63
N VAL A 30 -5.31 -4.18 1.65
CA VAL A 30 -5.56 -4.38 0.22
C VAL A 30 -4.33 -5.00 -0.42
N GLN A 31 -4.57 -6.04 -1.22
CA GLN A 31 -3.55 -6.65 -2.06
C GLN A 31 -3.47 -5.84 -3.36
N CYS A 32 -2.33 -5.20 -3.62
CA CYS A 32 -2.09 -4.42 -4.84
C CYS A 32 -1.63 -5.37 -5.96
N ASP A 33 -2.35 -6.45 -6.17
CA ASP A 33 -1.99 -7.58 -7.03
C ASP A 33 -2.31 -7.35 -8.52
N TYR A 34 -2.90 -6.19 -8.86
CA TYR A 34 -3.03 -5.70 -10.24
C TYR A 34 -2.06 -4.55 -10.54
N HIS A 35 -2.04 -3.51 -9.70
CA HIS A 35 -1.17 -2.34 -9.86
C HIS A 35 -0.78 -1.74 -8.50
N PHE A 36 0.46 -1.24 -8.43
CA PHE A 36 0.94 -0.42 -7.33
C PHE A 36 1.81 0.71 -7.87
N ALA A 37 1.62 1.93 -7.36
CA ALA A 37 2.53 3.06 -7.58
C ALA A 37 2.50 4.04 -6.39
N PRO A 38 3.65 4.53 -5.89
CA PRO A 38 3.67 5.70 -5.01
C PRO A 38 3.14 6.92 -5.76
N LEU A 39 2.43 7.80 -5.04
CA LEU A 39 1.85 9.02 -5.58
C LEU A 39 2.62 10.26 -5.11
N ASP A 40 2.69 11.26 -5.98
CA ASP A 40 3.36 12.53 -5.75
C ASP A 40 2.36 13.70 -5.64
N GLY A 41 2.87 14.90 -5.37
CA GLY A 41 2.07 16.14 -5.33
C GLY A 41 1.07 16.16 -4.17
N VAL A 42 -0.20 16.44 -4.47
CA VAL A 42 -1.28 16.53 -3.46
C VAL A 42 -1.54 15.21 -2.72
N ASN A 43 -1.09 14.09 -3.29
CA ASN A 43 -1.23 12.75 -2.74
C ASN A 43 0.10 12.19 -2.21
N ALA A 44 1.09 13.04 -1.96
CA ALA A 44 2.37 12.63 -1.38
C ALA A 44 2.17 11.80 -0.09
N GLY A 45 2.92 10.70 0.03
CA GLY A 45 2.76 9.74 1.14
C GLY A 45 1.62 8.74 0.96
N LYS A 46 0.94 8.74 -0.20
CA LYS A 46 -0.02 7.70 -0.60
C LYS A 46 0.55 6.80 -1.68
N GLY A 47 0.04 5.57 -1.74
CA GLY A 47 0.25 4.66 -2.87
C GLY A 47 -1.08 4.36 -3.54
N SER A 48 -1.12 4.46 -4.87
CA SER A 48 -2.15 3.83 -5.70
C SER A 48 -2.02 2.31 -5.58
N CYS A 49 -3.14 1.65 -5.36
CA CYS A 49 -3.21 0.21 -5.09
C CYS A 49 -4.51 -0.33 -5.67
N ILE A 50 -4.36 -1.11 -6.74
CA ILE A 50 -5.47 -1.75 -7.43
C ILE A 50 -5.35 -3.25 -7.23
N SER A 51 -6.45 -3.88 -6.82
CA SER A 51 -6.54 -5.33 -6.69
C SER A 51 -7.11 -5.97 -7.95
N SER A 52 -6.64 -7.17 -8.29
CA SER A 52 -7.18 -7.98 -9.37
C SER A 52 -8.65 -8.34 -9.16
N ALA A 53 -9.11 -8.41 -7.90
CA ALA A 53 -10.50 -8.67 -7.55
C ALA A 53 -11.44 -7.49 -7.87
N ASN A 54 -10.90 -6.27 -7.97
CA ASN A 54 -11.67 -5.07 -8.34
C ASN A 54 -10.78 -4.05 -9.05
N THR A 55 -10.55 -4.26 -10.35
CA THR A 55 -9.66 -3.42 -11.16
C THR A 55 -10.21 -2.02 -11.44
N GLY A 56 -11.50 -1.78 -11.20
CA GLY A 56 -12.13 -0.46 -11.35
C GLY A 56 -11.95 0.46 -10.13
N GLN A 57 -11.37 -0.04 -9.03
CA GLN A 57 -11.18 0.71 -7.80
C GLN A 57 -9.70 0.95 -7.52
N ASP A 58 -9.27 2.21 -7.62
CA ASP A 58 -7.95 2.64 -7.15
C ASP A 58 -8.02 3.11 -5.69
N ASN A 59 -7.21 2.48 -4.85
CA ASN A 59 -7.13 2.78 -3.43
C ASN A 59 -5.92 3.64 -3.13
N TYR A 60 -6.16 4.73 -2.39
CA TYR A 60 -5.14 5.68 -1.98
C TYR A 60 -4.64 5.30 -0.58
N CYS A 61 -3.77 4.30 -0.53
CA CYS A 61 -3.33 3.66 0.69
C CYS A 61 -2.18 4.43 1.35
N SER A 62 -1.97 4.23 2.66
CA SER A 62 -0.83 4.84 3.34
C SER A 62 0.47 4.18 2.87
N LEU A 63 1.36 4.96 2.25
CA LEU A 63 2.55 4.42 1.59
C LEU A 63 3.51 3.73 2.58
N ASP A 64 3.59 4.20 3.82
CA ASP A 64 4.43 3.61 4.88
C ASP A 64 3.98 2.20 5.30
N THR A 65 2.73 1.85 5.00
CA THR A 65 2.17 0.52 5.31
C THR A 65 2.36 -0.47 4.17
N CYS A 66 2.88 -0.01 3.03
CA CYS A 66 3.01 -0.81 1.83
C CYS A 66 4.28 -1.66 1.84
N GLY A 67 4.11 -2.96 1.62
CA GLY A 67 5.23 -3.87 1.46
C GLY A 67 4.80 -5.28 1.06
N VAL A 68 5.80 -6.13 0.85
CA VAL A 68 5.63 -7.55 0.61
C VAL A 68 5.80 -8.32 1.92
N ARG A 69 4.84 -9.19 2.24
CA ARG A 69 4.96 -10.19 3.30
C ARG A 69 5.08 -11.58 2.66
N ALA A 70 6.30 -11.99 2.34
CA ALA A 70 6.56 -13.31 1.75
C ALA A 70 6.34 -14.46 2.74
N THR A 71 6.48 -14.20 4.05
CA THR A 71 6.22 -15.11 5.16
C THR A 71 5.68 -14.29 6.35
N PRO A 72 5.11 -14.92 7.40
CA PRO A 72 4.63 -14.21 8.59
C PRO A 72 5.70 -13.35 9.28
N THR A 73 6.98 -13.72 9.16
CA THR A 73 8.11 -13.07 9.85
C THR A 73 8.90 -12.11 8.97
N THR A 74 8.70 -12.14 7.66
CA THR A 74 9.46 -11.28 6.71
C THR A 74 8.58 -10.16 6.18
N TYR A 75 9.01 -8.92 6.40
CA TYR A 75 8.42 -7.73 5.79
C TYR A 75 9.47 -7.02 4.94
N ILE A 76 9.18 -6.82 3.66
CA ILE A 76 9.99 -6.02 2.75
C ILE A 76 9.20 -4.77 2.42
N HIS A 77 9.66 -3.62 2.91
CA HIS A 77 9.06 -2.33 2.58
C HIS A 77 9.05 -2.10 1.06
N TRP A 78 8.01 -1.46 0.53
CA TRP A 78 7.78 -1.32 -0.92
C TRP A 78 9.02 -0.81 -1.69
N ASN A 79 9.75 0.18 -1.14
CA ASN A 79 10.93 0.79 -1.77
C ASN A 79 12.15 -0.18 -1.87
N ASN A 80 12.08 -1.33 -1.21
CA ASN A 80 13.12 -2.36 -1.23
C ASN A 80 12.71 -3.61 -2.03
N VAL A 81 11.50 -3.62 -2.61
CA VAL A 81 11.03 -4.74 -3.42
C VAL A 81 11.86 -4.83 -4.70
N GLN A 82 12.24 -6.06 -5.05
CA GLN A 82 13.02 -6.36 -6.23
C GLN A 82 12.36 -7.50 -7.00
N TYR A 83 12.47 -7.43 -8.32
CA TYR A 83 12.20 -8.55 -9.22
C TYR A 83 13.47 -8.95 -9.94
N ILE A 84 13.63 -10.23 -10.23
CA ILE A 84 14.87 -10.82 -10.76
C ILE A 84 14.64 -11.48 -12.12
N GLN A 85 15.71 -11.68 -12.88
CA GLN A 85 15.68 -12.31 -14.20
C GLN A 85 14.67 -11.64 -15.15
N CYS A 86 14.71 -10.31 -15.20
CA CYS A 86 13.86 -9.52 -16.07
C CYS A 86 14.46 -9.44 -17.49
N GLU A 87 13.62 -9.18 -18.48
CA GLU A 87 14.07 -9.05 -19.87
C GLU A 87 15.13 -7.94 -20.00
N GLY A 88 16.34 -8.31 -20.39
CA GLY A 88 17.44 -7.37 -20.64
C GLY A 88 18.22 -6.90 -19.40
N ILE A 89 17.80 -7.23 -18.17
CA ILE A 89 18.54 -6.88 -16.94
C ILE A 89 18.40 -7.95 -15.84
N PRO A 90 19.45 -8.15 -15.01
CA PRO A 90 19.42 -9.20 -13.98
C PRO A 90 18.37 -8.96 -12.89
N LYS A 91 18.03 -7.71 -12.59
CA LYS A 91 17.02 -7.34 -11.59
C LYS A 91 16.49 -5.92 -11.78
N VAL A 92 15.26 -5.69 -11.31
CA VAL A 92 14.58 -4.40 -11.19
C VAL A 92 14.41 -4.06 -9.72
N PHE A 93 14.76 -2.83 -9.33
CA PHE A 93 14.34 -2.27 -8.04
C PHE A 93 13.02 -1.53 -8.25
N VAL A 94 11.95 -2.04 -7.66
CA VAL A 94 10.59 -1.65 -8.01
C VAL A 94 10.28 -0.24 -7.53
N GLN A 95 9.95 0.66 -8.47
CA GLN A 95 9.27 1.94 -8.20
C GLN A 95 7.75 1.77 -8.21
N GLN A 96 7.24 1.15 -9.28
CA GLN A 96 5.84 0.83 -9.51
C GLN A 96 5.74 -0.39 -10.42
N TYR A 97 4.56 -0.99 -10.52
CA TYR A 97 4.36 -2.10 -11.45
C TYR A 97 2.92 -2.23 -11.95
N PHE A 98 2.78 -2.99 -13.04
CA PHE A 98 1.52 -3.60 -13.48
C PHE A 98 1.71 -5.11 -13.57
N ARG A 99 0.76 -5.88 -13.06
CA ARG A 99 0.81 -7.35 -13.08
C ARG A 99 -0.11 -7.89 -14.16
N TYR A 100 0.39 -8.89 -14.88
CA TYR A 100 -0.30 -9.61 -15.95
C TYR A 100 -0.32 -11.10 -15.62
N THR A 101 -0.99 -11.90 -16.42
CA THR A 101 -1.17 -13.35 -16.15
C THR A 101 0.15 -14.10 -15.94
N THR A 102 1.20 -13.77 -16.70
CA THR A 102 2.46 -14.54 -16.71
C THR A 102 3.71 -13.74 -16.33
N TYR A 103 3.57 -12.43 -16.13
CA TYR A 103 4.70 -11.54 -15.84
C TYR A 103 4.25 -10.28 -15.11
N VAL A 104 5.21 -9.60 -14.48
CA VAL A 104 5.06 -8.23 -13.97
C VAL A 104 5.84 -7.26 -14.86
N SER A 105 5.20 -6.17 -15.26
CA SER A 105 5.84 -5.02 -15.89
C SER A 105 6.23 -4.04 -14.80
N ALA A 106 7.50 -4.05 -14.39
CA ALA A 106 7.99 -3.27 -13.26
C ALA A 106 8.86 -2.10 -13.74
N GLN A 107 8.62 -0.92 -13.19
CA GLN A 107 9.47 0.25 -13.40
C GLN A 107 10.67 0.18 -12.46
N ASP A 108 11.87 0.29 -13.02
CA ASP A 108 13.09 0.41 -12.22
C ASP A 108 13.24 1.83 -11.66
N LYS A 109 13.44 1.94 -10.35
CA LYS A 109 13.52 3.23 -9.64
C LYS A 109 14.76 4.05 -9.96
N PHE A 110 15.80 3.46 -10.55
CA PHE A 110 17.05 4.18 -10.85
C PHE A 110 17.08 4.74 -12.26
N ASN A 111 16.43 4.09 -13.22
CA ASN A 111 16.44 4.52 -14.62
C ASN A 111 15.05 4.87 -15.18
N GLY A 112 13.98 4.62 -14.42
CA GLY A 112 12.60 4.93 -14.79
C GLY A 112 12.02 4.09 -15.92
N LYS A 113 12.73 3.08 -16.43
CA LYS A 113 12.27 2.20 -17.52
C LYS A 113 11.47 1.03 -16.97
N PHE A 114 10.50 0.59 -17.76
CA PHE A 114 9.75 -0.63 -17.49
C PHE A 114 10.45 -1.85 -18.07
N TYR A 115 10.47 -2.92 -17.29
CA TYR A 115 11.00 -4.22 -17.68
C TYR A 115 9.96 -5.29 -17.39
N LYS A 116 9.89 -6.29 -18.26
CA LYS A 116 9.07 -7.48 -18.03
C LYS A 116 9.87 -8.48 -17.21
N CYS A 117 9.32 -8.89 -16.08
CA CYS A 117 9.88 -9.92 -15.21
C CYS A 117 8.90 -11.09 -15.17
N SER A 118 9.31 -12.24 -15.70
CA SER A 118 8.49 -13.46 -15.74
C SER A 118 8.20 -13.97 -14.31
N TYR A 119 7.08 -14.67 -14.12
CA TYR A 119 6.75 -15.31 -12.83
C TYR A 119 7.44 -16.64 -12.56
N GLN A 120 8.38 -17.07 -13.42
CA GLN A 120 9.14 -18.29 -13.18
C GLN A 120 9.95 -18.24 -11.87
N PRO A 121 10.66 -17.15 -11.52
CA PRO A 121 11.16 -16.97 -10.17
C PRO A 121 10.01 -16.68 -9.20
N ALA A 122 9.91 -17.47 -8.12
CA ALA A 122 8.88 -17.28 -7.09
C ALA A 122 8.89 -15.86 -6.48
N GLN A 123 10.05 -15.21 -6.39
CA GLN A 123 10.13 -13.82 -5.93
C GLN A 123 9.32 -12.84 -6.79
N ASN A 124 9.21 -13.10 -8.09
CA ASN A 124 8.46 -12.24 -9.01
C ASN A 124 6.94 -12.39 -8.84
N THR A 125 6.48 -13.46 -8.19
CA THR A 125 5.05 -13.64 -7.89
C THR A 125 4.61 -12.79 -6.70
N TYR A 126 5.53 -12.25 -5.89
CA TYR A 126 5.18 -11.39 -4.77
C TYR A 126 4.60 -10.05 -5.22
N TYR A 127 3.54 -9.61 -4.55
CA TYR A 127 2.89 -8.32 -4.75
C TYR A 127 2.86 -7.53 -3.45
N ILE A 128 2.83 -6.22 -3.57
CA ILE A 128 2.72 -5.29 -2.45
C ILE A 128 1.29 -5.36 -1.90
N SER A 129 1.18 -5.33 -0.58
CA SER A 129 -0.08 -5.09 0.12
C SER A 129 0.06 -3.84 0.98
N CYS A 130 -1.02 -3.08 1.10
CA CYS A 130 -1.06 -1.81 1.84
C CYS A 130 -2.28 -1.76 2.76
N ASN A 131 -2.22 -0.91 3.79
CA ASN A 131 -3.40 -0.55 4.56
C ASN A 131 -4.04 0.71 3.96
N CYS A 132 -5.32 0.59 3.61
CA CYS A 132 -6.08 1.60 2.90
C CYS A 132 -7.30 2.00 3.74
N PRO A 133 -7.86 3.21 3.53
CA PRO A 133 -9.13 3.60 4.13
C PRO A 133 -10.30 2.69 3.74
#